data_AF-A0A0D6B1G9-F1
#
_entry.id   AF-A0A0D6B1G9-F1
#
_cell.length_a   1.000
_cell.length_b   1.000
_cell.length_c   1.000
_cell.angle_alpha   90.00
_cell.angle_beta   90.00
_cell.angle_gamma   90.00
#
_symmetry.space_group_name_H-M   'P 1'
#
loop_
_entity.id
_entity.type
_entity.pdbx_description
1 polymer ?
#
loop_
_entity_poly.entity_id
_entity_poly.type
_entity_poly.pdbx_seq_one_letter_code
_entity_poly.pdbx_strand_id
1 'polypeptide(L)'
;MLKKTGRAAIVVPDNVLFEGGAGETIRRKLLQNTDLHTILRLPTGIFYAQGVKANVIFFDNRKASKEPQTSQVWFYDYRTNVHHTLKQKPMTYAHLEDFVARYNPDNRHERTATWSEENPDGSW
;
A
#
# COMPACT_ATOMS: atom_id res chain seq x y z
N MET A 1 -18.97 -8.69 -4.20
CA MET A 1 -18.35 -7.49 -4.83
C MET A 1 -18.48 -6.30 -3.87
N LEU A 2 -17.51 -5.39 -3.86
CA LEU A 2 -17.57 -4.17 -3.04
C LEU A 2 -18.76 -3.30 -3.45
N LYS A 3 -19.42 -2.69 -2.46
CA LYS A 3 -20.42 -1.64 -2.70
C LYS A 3 -19.74 -0.45 -3.40
N LYS A 4 -20.52 0.41 -4.08
CA LYS A 4 -20.02 1.56 -4.86
C LYS A 4 -19.25 2.62 -4.03
N THR A 5 -19.28 2.49 -2.70
CA THR A 5 -18.56 3.32 -1.71
C THR A 5 -17.81 2.47 -0.69
N GLY A 6 -17.63 1.18 -0.99
CA GLY A 6 -16.91 0.26 -0.12
C GLY A 6 -15.41 0.56 -0.12
N ARG A 7 -14.75 0.22 0.97
CA ARG A 7 -13.30 0.39 1.15
C ARG A 7 -12.67 -0.98 1.32
N ALA A 8 -11.45 -1.17 0.80
CA ALA A 8 -10.74 -2.43 0.92
C ALA A 8 -9.24 -2.21 1.11
N ALA A 9 -8.63 -3.16 1.81
CA ALA A 9 -7.19 -3.34 1.89
C ALA A 9 -6.87 -4.77 1.44
N ILE A 10 -5.96 -4.94 0.50
CA ILE A 10 -5.56 -6.25 -0.03
C ILE A 10 -4.07 -6.47 0.14
N VAL A 11 -3.69 -7.66 0.59
CA VAL A 11 -2.28 -8.08 0.63
C VAL A 11 -1.95 -8.75 -0.70
N VAL A 12 -0.92 -8.24 -1.39
CA VAL A 12 -0.49 -8.74 -2.70
C VAL A 12 1.02 -8.92 -2.76
N PRO A 13 1.54 -9.90 -3.52
CA PRO A 13 2.96 -9.98 -3.79
C PRO A 13 3.43 -8.82 -4.67
N ASP A 14 4.73 -8.51 -4.58
CA ASP A 14 5.39 -7.44 -5.35
C ASP A 14 5.10 -7.52 -6.86
N ASN A 15 5.01 -8.72 -7.43
CA ASN A 15 4.76 -8.92 -8.87
C ASN A 15 3.49 -8.21 -9.36
N VAL A 16 2.45 -8.14 -8.53
CA VAL A 16 1.19 -7.47 -8.89
C VAL A 16 1.41 -6.00 -9.25
N LEU A 17 2.43 -5.36 -8.68
CA LEU A 17 2.73 -3.94 -8.90
C LEU A 17 3.48 -3.67 -10.22
N PHE A 18 4.21 -4.64 -10.77
CA PHE A 18 5.08 -4.39 -11.94
C PHE A 18 4.93 -5.38 -13.11
N GLU A 19 4.30 -6.54 -12.92
CA GLU A 19 4.17 -7.55 -13.97
C GLU A 19 3.43 -7.01 -15.20
N GLY A 20 3.99 -7.21 -16.39
CA GLY A 20 3.43 -6.73 -17.66
C GLY A 20 2.19 -7.51 -18.14
N GLY A 21 1.72 -7.18 -19.35
CA GLY A 21 0.65 -7.92 -20.02
C GLY A 21 -0.69 -7.86 -19.29
N ALA A 22 -1.19 -9.01 -18.84
CA ALA A 22 -2.46 -9.08 -18.11
C ALA A 22 -2.41 -8.28 -16.80
N GLY A 23 -1.27 -8.28 -16.09
CA GLY A 23 -1.08 -7.54 -14.85
C GLY A 23 -1.22 -6.03 -15.05
N GLU A 24 -0.63 -5.50 -16.12
CA GLU A 24 -0.76 -4.08 -16.49
C GLU A 24 -2.21 -3.70 -16.79
N THR A 25 -2.93 -4.53 -17.55
CA THR A 25 -4.35 -4.30 -17.87
C THR A 25 -5.21 -4.24 -16.61
N ILE A 26 -4.94 -5.13 -15.64
CA ILE A 26 -5.65 -5.16 -14.36
C ILE A 26 -5.30 -3.92 -13.53
N ARG A 27 -4.02 -3.52 -13.45
CA ARG A 27 -3.61 -2.30 -12.73
C ARG A 27 -4.26 -1.05 -13.32
N ARG A 28 -4.31 -0.91 -14.65
CA ARG A 28 -5.00 0.21 -15.30
C ARG A 28 -6.49 0.26 -14.93
N LYS A 29 -7.18 -0.88 -14.95
CA LYS A 29 -8.60 -0.98 -14.53
C LYS A 29 -8.79 -0.69 -13.04
N LEU A 30 -7.85 -1.10 -12.19
CA LEU A 30 -7.89 -0.81 -10.76
C LEU A 30 -7.81 0.70 -10.52
N LEU A 31 -6.83 1.39 -11.09
CA LEU A 31 -6.67 2.85 -10.98
C LEU A 31 -7.84 3.63 -11.60
N GLN A 32 -8.50 3.07 -12.61
CA GLN A 32 -9.69 3.66 -13.23
C GLN A 32 -10.95 3.52 -12.40
N ASN A 33 -11.19 2.37 -11.79
CA ASN A 33 -12.46 2.08 -11.12
C ASN A 33 -12.40 2.28 -9.60
N THR A 34 -11.21 2.49 -9.04
CA THR A 34 -11.00 2.69 -7.61
C THR A 34 -10.14 3.92 -7.38
N ASP A 35 -10.30 4.49 -6.19
CA ASP A 35 -9.42 5.51 -5.64
C ASP A 35 -8.38 4.79 -4.78
N LEU A 36 -7.30 4.33 -5.43
CA LEU A 36 -6.16 3.70 -4.78
C LEU A 36 -5.31 4.80 -4.16
N HIS A 37 -5.43 4.96 -2.86
CA HIS A 37 -4.83 6.11 -2.16
C HIS A 37 -3.56 5.75 -1.39
N THR A 38 -3.30 4.47 -1.09
CA THR A 38 -2.16 4.08 -0.24
C THR A 38 -1.60 2.71 -0.55
N ILE A 39 -0.27 2.60 -0.56
CA ILE A 39 0.48 1.36 -0.64
C ILE A 39 1.46 1.28 0.54
N LEU A 40 1.30 0.26 1.38
CA LEU A 40 2.24 -0.10 2.44
C LEU A 40 3.15 -1.22 1.94
N ARG A 41 4.45 -0.97 1.85
CA ARG A 41 5.44 -2.00 1.54
C ARG A 41 5.78 -2.75 2.81
N LEU A 42 5.47 -4.04 2.86
CA LEU A 42 5.73 -4.86 4.04
C LEU A 42 7.19 -5.33 4.11
N PRO A 43 7.72 -5.58 5.32
CA PRO A 43 9.08 -6.06 5.53
C PRO A 43 9.23 -7.51 5.08
N THR A 44 10.48 -7.95 5.05
CA THR A 44 10.81 -9.34 4.71
C THR A 44 10.75 -10.25 5.94
N GLY A 45 10.54 -11.55 5.71
CA GLY A 45 10.59 -12.58 6.77
C GLY A 45 9.34 -12.67 7.66
N ILE A 46 8.24 -12.03 7.25
CA ILE A 46 6.92 -12.10 7.92
C ILE A 46 6.00 -13.21 7.38
N PHE A 47 6.36 -13.84 6.25
CA PHE A 47 5.64 -14.97 5.68
C PHE A 47 6.44 -16.27 5.84
N TYR A 48 5.73 -17.40 5.87
CA TYR A 48 6.35 -18.73 5.87
C TYR A 48 7.20 -18.98 4.62
N ALA A 49 6.77 -18.46 3.47
CA ALA A 49 7.52 -18.53 2.23
C ALA A 49 8.68 -17.53 2.25
N GLN A 50 9.91 -18.05 2.29
CA GLN A 50 11.12 -17.25 2.27
C GLN A 50 11.24 -16.47 0.95
N GLY A 51 11.69 -15.21 1.04
CA GLY A 51 11.92 -14.36 -0.13
C GLY A 51 10.66 -13.68 -0.70
N VAL A 52 9.45 -14.00 -0.21
CA VAL A 52 8.23 -13.31 -0.65
C VAL A 52 8.23 -11.88 -0.13
N LYS A 53 8.16 -10.93 -1.07
CA LYS A 53 7.92 -9.51 -0.80
C LYS A 53 6.46 -9.20 -1.08
N ALA A 54 5.79 -8.56 -0.13
CA ALA A 54 4.37 -8.24 -0.23
C ALA A 54 4.09 -6.77 0.09
N ASN A 55 2.94 -6.30 -0.37
CA ASN A 55 2.44 -4.96 -0.13
C ASN A 55 0.98 -5.04 0.31
N VAL A 56 0.53 -4.03 1.03
CA VAL A 56 -0.89 -3.80 1.29
C VAL A 56 -1.35 -2.63 0.45
N ILE A 57 -2.34 -2.86 -0.42
CA ILE A 57 -2.94 -1.81 -1.25
C ILE A 57 -4.28 -1.43 -0.62
N PHE A 58 -4.47 -0.14 -0.35
CA PHE A 58 -5.69 0.43 0.18
C PHE A 58 -6.39 1.24 -0.92
N PHE A 59 -7.67 0.96 -1.12
CA PHE A 59 -8.47 1.65 -2.12
C PHE A 59 -9.94 1.76 -1.74
N ASP A 60 -10.54 2.85 -2.17
CA ASP A 60 -11.99 3.07 -2.11
C ASP A 60 -12.60 2.71 -3.46
N ASN A 61 -13.65 1.89 -3.45
CA ASN A 61 -14.39 1.59 -4.67
C ASN A 61 -15.13 2.84 -5.14
N ARG A 62 -15.09 3.11 -6.44
CA ARG A 62 -15.79 4.23 -7.07
C ARG A 62 -16.73 3.71 -8.15
N LYS A 63 -17.61 4.58 -8.64
CA LYS A 63 -18.38 4.25 -9.85
C LYS A 63 -17.42 4.22 -11.03
N ALA A 64 -17.62 3.28 -11.94
CA ALA A 64 -16.88 3.25 -13.20
C ALA A 64 -17.03 4.60 -13.90
N SER A 65 -15.89 5.20 -14.24
CA SER A 65 -15.79 6.47 -14.94
C SER A 65 -14.87 6.30 -16.16
N LYS A 66 -14.99 7.20 -17.14
CA LYS A 66 -14.03 7.28 -18.25
C LYS A 66 -12.68 7.82 -17.79
N GLU A 67 -12.69 8.63 -16.73
CA GLU A 67 -11.49 9.24 -16.15
C GLU A 67 -10.94 8.39 -15.00
N PRO A 68 -9.61 8.28 -14.86
CA PRO A 68 -8.99 7.66 -13.70
C PRO A 68 -9.51 8.23 -12.39
N GLN A 69 -9.95 7.36 -11.49
CA GLN A 69 -10.45 7.77 -10.17
C GLN A 69 -9.32 7.93 -9.15
N THR A 70 -8.19 7.27 -9.38
CA THR A 70 -6.97 7.47 -8.60
C THR A 70 -6.20 8.69 -9.12
N SER A 71 -5.99 9.69 -8.27
CA SER A 71 -5.20 10.89 -8.58
C SER A 71 -3.79 10.85 -7.99
N GLN A 72 -3.67 10.44 -6.73
CA GLN A 72 -2.42 10.38 -5.98
C GLN A 72 -2.36 9.08 -5.17
N VAL A 73 -1.16 8.49 -5.10
CA VAL A 73 -0.90 7.28 -4.31
C VAL A 73 0.17 7.59 -3.26
N TRP A 74 -0.17 7.38 -1.99
CA TRP A 74 0.76 7.52 -0.88
C TRP A 74 1.54 6.23 -0.67
N PHE A 75 2.86 6.30 -0.63
CA PHE A 75 3.72 5.14 -0.38
C PHE A 75 4.33 5.21 1.01
N TYR A 76 4.22 4.12 1.77
CA TYR A 76 4.92 3.93 3.02
C TYR A 76 5.86 2.73 2.92
N ASP A 77 7.15 2.98 3.10
CA ASP A 77 8.17 1.94 3.03
C ASP A 77 8.48 1.39 4.42
N TYR A 78 7.81 0.29 4.79
CA TYR A 78 8.18 -0.51 5.98
C TYR A 78 9.03 -1.72 5.61
N ARG A 79 9.88 -1.59 4.60
CA ARG A 79 10.68 -2.71 4.08
C ARG A 79 12.16 -2.42 4.06
N THR A 80 12.54 -1.23 3.61
CA THR A 80 13.95 -0.85 3.48
C THR A 80 14.64 -0.93 4.83
N ASN A 81 15.69 -1.75 4.93
CA ASN A 81 16.42 -2.05 6.17
C ASN A 81 15.60 -2.71 7.30
N VAL A 82 14.39 -3.22 7.02
CA VAL A 82 13.54 -3.90 8.00
C VAL A 82 13.43 -5.40 7.67
N HIS A 83 13.96 -6.22 8.58
CA HIS A 83 13.85 -7.68 8.52
C HIS A 83 13.28 -8.23 9.83
N HIS A 84 12.28 -9.11 9.68
CA HIS A 84 11.65 -9.87 10.76
C HIS A 84 11.94 -11.37 10.59
N THR A 85 11.74 -12.13 11.66
CA THR A 85 11.73 -13.58 11.61
C THR A 85 10.54 -14.10 12.39
N LEU A 86 9.91 -15.18 11.92
CA LEU A 86 8.69 -15.72 12.53
C LEU A 86 8.86 -16.16 14.00
N LYS A 87 10.09 -16.50 14.42
CA LYS A 87 10.38 -16.99 15.78
C LYS A 87 11.15 -16.01 16.65
N GLN A 88 12.21 -15.39 16.15
CA GLN A 88 13.14 -14.61 16.99
C GLN A 88 12.79 -13.11 16.99
N LYS A 89 12.26 -12.59 15.89
CA LYS A 89 11.95 -11.16 15.72
C LYS A 89 10.59 -11.00 15.01
N PRO A 90 9.48 -11.43 15.65
CA PRO A 90 8.16 -11.35 15.03
C PRO A 90 7.74 -9.91 14.78
N MET A 91 6.96 -9.68 13.73
CA MET A 91 6.32 -8.39 13.50
C MET A 91 5.15 -8.24 14.48
N THR A 92 5.13 -7.14 15.23
CA THR A 92 4.06 -6.79 16.18
C THR A 92 3.29 -5.57 15.68
N TYR A 93 2.15 -5.27 16.32
CA TYR A 93 1.37 -4.08 16.03
C TYR A 93 2.15 -2.77 16.24
N ALA A 94 3.00 -2.71 17.27
CA ALA A 94 3.79 -1.53 17.61
C ALA A 94 4.65 -1.04 16.43
N HIS A 95 5.13 -1.95 15.58
CA HIS A 95 5.88 -1.61 14.38
C HIS A 95 5.08 -0.85 13.32
N LEU A 96 3.75 -0.95 13.36
CA LEU A 96 2.84 -0.31 12.42
C LEU A 96 2.19 0.95 13.01
N GLU A 97 2.48 1.33 14.26
CA GLU A 97 1.88 2.50 14.90
C GLU A 97 2.21 3.79 14.16
N ASP A 98 3.47 3.98 13.73
CA ASP A 98 3.86 5.14 12.92
C ASP A 98 3.13 5.16 11.56
N PHE A 99 2.99 3.99 10.92
CA PHE A 99 2.19 3.88 9.69
C PHE A 99 0.72 4.28 9.95
N VAL A 100 0.09 3.77 11.02
CA VAL A 100 -1.32 4.08 11.33
C VAL A 100 -1.50 5.57 11.63
N ALA A 101 -0.59 6.17 12.38
CA ALA A 101 -0.60 7.59 12.68
C ALA A 101 -0.51 8.43 11.40
N ARG A 102 0.44 8.11 10.51
CA ARG A 102 0.63 8.82 9.23
C ARG A 102 -0.44 8.52 8.20
N TYR A 103 -1.04 7.33 8.24
CA TYR A 103 -2.18 6.96 7.42
C TYR A 103 -3.40 7.84 7.73
N ASN A 104 -3.50 8.35 8.97
CA ASN A 104 -4.57 9.21 9.47
C ASN A 104 -5.97 8.67 9.09
N PRO A 105 -6.43 7.62 9.78
CA PRO A 105 -7.69 6.95 9.44
C PRO A 105 -8.92 7.86 9.60
N ASP A 106 -8.83 8.91 10.43
CA ASP A 106 -9.90 9.88 10.66
C ASP A 106 -10.06 10.82 9.46
N ASN A 107 -8.96 11.39 8.98
CA ASN A 107 -8.96 12.19 7.75
C ASN A 107 -7.68 12.04 6.92
N ARG A 108 -7.73 11.15 5.92
CA ARG A 108 -6.62 10.91 5.00
C ARG A 108 -6.18 12.14 4.19
N HIS A 109 -6.99 13.17 4.08
CA HIS A 109 -6.67 14.37 3.30
C HIS A 109 -5.83 15.38 4.09
N GLU A 110 -5.70 15.20 5.41
CA GLU A 110 -4.87 16.04 6.29
C GLU A 110 -3.50 15.42 6.57
N ARG A 111 -3.10 14.43 5.76
CA ARG A 111 -1.78 13.81 5.88
C ARG A 111 -0.69 14.79 5.48
N THR A 112 0.39 14.83 6.26
CA THR A 112 1.59 15.62 5.94
C THR A 112 2.59 14.72 5.24
N ALA A 113 3.03 15.12 4.04
CA ALA A 113 4.15 14.46 3.38
C ALA A 113 5.41 14.63 4.25
N THR A 114 6.17 13.55 4.41
CA THR A 114 7.43 13.56 5.17
C THR A 114 8.64 13.40 4.29
N TRP A 115 8.41 13.28 2.98
CA TRP A 115 9.45 13.33 1.98
C TRP A 115 10.05 14.74 1.90
N SER A 116 11.37 14.79 1.87
CA SER A 116 12.17 15.97 1.54
C SER A 116 13.45 15.52 0.84
N GLU A 117 14.20 16.44 0.22
CA GLU A 117 15.52 16.12 -0.36
C GLU A 117 16.49 15.57 0.71
N GLU A 118 16.29 15.94 1.98
CA GLU A 118 17.07 15.48 3.13
C GLU A 118 16.53 14.16 3.72
N ASN A 119 15.30 13.76 3.37
CA ASN A 119 14.66 12.52 3.80
C ASN A 119 13.99 11.80 2.61
N PRO A 120 14.80 11.17 1.73
CA PRO A 120 14.30 10.56 0.50
C PRO A 120 13.42 9.32 0.76
N ASP A 121 13.55 8.70 1.93
CA ASP A 121 12.73 7.57 2.38
C ASP A 121 11.39 8.01 3.01
N GLY A 122 11.16 9.33 3.09
CA GLY A 122 9.90 9.88 3.55
C GLY A 122 8.72 9.52 2.64
N SER A 123 7.54 9.49 3.24
CA SER A 123 6.30 9.16 2.54
C SER A 123 5.74 10.37 1.79
N TRP A 124 5.43 10.20 0.51
CA TRP A 124 4.88 11.19 -0.43
C TRP A 124 3.37 11.30 -0.37
#